data_AF-A0A1Y1X874-F1
#
_entry.id   AF-A0A1Y1X874-F1
#
_cell.length_a   1.000
_cell.length_b   1.000
_cell.length_c   1.000
_cell.angle_alpha   90.00
_cell.angle_beta   90.00
_cell.angle_gamma   90.00
#
_symmetry.space_group_name_H-M   'P 1'
#
loop_
_entity.id
_entity.type
_entity.pdbx_description
1 polymer ?
#
loop_
_entity_poly.entity_id
_entity_poly.type
_entity_poly.pdbx_seq_one_letter_code
_entity_poly.pdbx_strand_id
1 'polypeptide(L)'
;MKFFTLAIIIYIILSLVQVNAKGYICSKHFVVKHGDRCRYFYNTRDNESHIKYKELVHINPNIDCENLSSGTKICVEINFDDKYDSHNFNFESYKIKKGDTWEKVAKYLKSDMNELVNANFGTYPNILDIKKLVGKYIDYRKDGDYKPIFKDSKEFDFKYIAPK
;
A
#
# COMPACT_ATOMS: atom_id res chain seq x y z
N MET A 1 2.01 -22.06 42.57
CA MET A 1 0.78 -22.28 41.78
C MET A 1 0.23 -21.03 41.08
N LYS A 2 0.27 -19.82 41.69
CA LYS A 2 -0.25 -18.58 41.06
C LYS A 2 0.49 -18.11 39.78
N PHE A 3 1.79 -18.38 39.66
CA PHE A 3 2.58 -18.03 38.47
C PHE A 3 2.30 -18.92 37.26
N PHE A 4 2.01 -20.20 37.48
CA PHE A 4 1.63 -21.14 36.42
C PHE A 4 0.27 -20.79 35.81
N THR A 5 -0.70 -20.38 36.63
CA THR A 5 -2.00 -19.92 36.15
C THR A 5 -1.89 -18.61 35.35
N LEU A 6 -0.99 -17.70 35.74
CA LEU A 6 -0.77 -16.44 35.02
C LEU A 6 -0.17 -16.68 33.62
N ALA A 7 0.80 -17.59 33.52
CA ALA A 7 1.43 -17.94 32.25
C ALA A 7 0.44 -18.60 31.26
N ILE A 8 -0.44 -19.47 31.76
CA ILE A 8 -1.49 -20.10 30.94
C ILE A 8 -2.49 -19.05 30.44
N ILE A 9 -2.89 -18.09 31.28
CA ILE A 9 -3.79 -17.00 30.89
C ILE A 9 -3.14 -16.10 29.83
N ILE A 10 -1.87 -15.74 29.98
CA ILE A 10 -1.13 -14.95 28.99
C ILE A 10 -1.02 -15.72 27.66
N TYR A 11 -0.74 -17.03 27.69
CA TYR A 11 -0.67 -17.86 26.49
C TYR A 11 -2.02 -17.96 25.77
N ILE A 12 -3.11 -18.14 26.51
CA ILE A 12 -4.48 -18.15 25.96
C ILE A 12 -4.82 -16.78 25.35
N ILE A 13 -4.54 -15.68 26.05
CA ILE A 13 -4.77 -14.31 25.53
C ILE A 13 -3.97 -14.09 24.24
N LEU A 14 -2.68 -14.44 24.20
CA LEU A 14 -1.85 -14.31 22.99
C LEU A 14 -2.35 -15.18 21.83
N SER A 15 -2.89 -16.37 22.12
CA SER A 15 -3.47 -17.26 21.09
C SER A 15 -4.81 -16.77 20.52
N LEU A 16 -5.54 -15.92 21.26
CA LEU A 16 -6.80 -15.30 20.81
C LEU A 16 -6.59 -14.01 20.01
N VAL A 17 -5.39 -13.41 20.06
CA VAL A 17 -5.02 -12.28 19.21
C VAL A 17 -4.54 -12.81 17.87
N GLN A 18 -5.43 -13.42 17.09
CA GLN A 18 -5.23 -13.49 15.65
C GLN A 18 -5.33 -12.06 15.12
N VAL A 19 -4.19 -11.37 15.01
CA VAL A 19 -4.06 -10.17 14.17
C VAL A 19 -4.26 -10.63 12.74
N ASN A 20 -5.52 -10.63 12.30
CA ASN A 20 -5.84 -10.66 10.88
C ASN A 20 -5.20 -9.40 10.30
N ALA A 21 -4.01 -9.55 9.72
CA ALA A 21 -3.30 -8.45 9.12
C ALA A 21 -4.13 -8.01 7.92
N LYS A 22 -4.88 -6.92 8.10
CA LYS A 22 -5.65 -6.31 7.04
C LYS A 22 -4.66 -5.63 6.09
N GLY A 23 -4.66 -6.00 4.82
CA GLY A 23 -3.86 -5.31 3.80
C GLY A 23 -3.12 -6.22 2.82
N TYR A 24 -2.33 -5.57 1.96
CA TYR A 24 -1.57 -6.21 0.88
C TYR A 24 -0.40 -7.01 1.45
N ILE A 25 -0.35 -8.31 1.17
CA ILE A 25 0.83 -9.11 1.49
C ILE A 25 1.81 -9.03 0.32
N CYS A 26 2.96 -8.41 0.59
CA CYS A 26 4.02 -8.31 -0.38
C CYS A 26 4.76 -9.65 -0.51
N SER A 27 4.97 -10.13 -1.73
CA SER A 27 5.79 -11.32 -2.01
C SER A 27 7.23 -10.94 -2.37
N LYS A 28 7.42 -9.81 -3.05
CA LYS A 28 8.72 -9.30 -3.47
C LYS A 28 8.80 -7.80 -3.20
N HIS A 29 9.89 -7.36 -2.58
CA HIS A 29 10.10 -5.95 -2.27
C HIS A 29 11.49 -5.48 -2.69
N PHE A 30 11.60 -4.17 -2.92
CA PHE A 30 12.85 -3.47 -3.11
C PHE A 30 13.16 -2.59 -1.89
N VAL A 31 14.43 -2.50 -1.52
CA VAL A 31 14.89 -1.60 -0.45
C VAL A 31 15.57 -0.39 -1.08
N VAL A 32 15.00 0.79 -0.85
CA VAL A 32 15.49 2.06 -1.38
C VAL A 32 16.92 2.35 -0.90
N LYS A 33 17.82 2.53 -1.85
CA LYS A 33 19.20 3.00 -1.71
C LYS A 33 19.27 4.51 -2.02
N HIS A 34 20.36 5.14 -1.63
CA HIS A 34 20.57 6.56 -1.92
C HIS A 34 20.60 6.83 -3.44
N GLY A 35 19.82 7.81 -3.90
CA GLY A 35 19.75 8.20 -5.31
C GLY A 35 18.70 7.46 -6.14
N ASP A 36 18.02 6.48 -5.54
CA ASP A 36 16.89 5.80 -6.16
C ASP A 36 15.72 6.73 -6.44
N ARG A 37 14.94 6.37 -7.46
CA ARG A 37 13.73 7.09 -7.89
C ARG A 37 12.68 6.07 -8.29
N CYS A 38 11.39 6.34 -8.06
CA CYS A 38 10.33 5.41 -8.45
C CYS A 38 10.42 4.97 -9.92
N ARG A 39 10.85 5.87 -10.81
CA ARG A 39 11.05 5.60 -12.25
C ARG A 39 12.06 4.51 -12.58
N TYR A 40 12.87 4.09 -11.62
CA TYR A 40 13.78 2.96 -11.80
C TYR A 40 13.10 1.62 -11.53
N PHE A 41 11.95 1.62 -10.86
CA PHE A 41 11.20 0.41 -10.50
C PHE A 41 10.07 0.14 -11.50
N TYR A 42 9.48 1.20 -12.07
CA TYR A 42 8.52 1.05 -13.15
C TYR A 42 9.20 1.19 -14.51
N ASN A 43 8.78 0.38 -15.49
CA ASN A 43 9.35 0.36 -16.85
C ASN A 43 10.77 -0.26 -16.96
N THR A 44 11.13 -1.16 -16.06
CA THR A 44 12.29 -2.06 -16.23
C THR A 44 12.01 -3.07 -17.33
N ARG A 45 13.00 -3.34 -18.18
CA ARG A 45 13.01 -4.44 -19.16
C ARG A 45 13.54 -5.75 -18.57
N ASP A 46 13.70 -5.80 -17.26
CA ASP A 46 14.13 -7.01 -16.59
C ASP A 46 12.98 -8.03 -16.64
N ASN A 47 13.30 -9.25 -17.05
CA ASN A 47 12.31 -10.33 -17.20
C ASN A 47 11.81 -10.84 -15.83
N GLU A 48 12.44 -10.43 -14.73
CA GLU A 48 12.12 -10.88 -13.36
C GLU A 48 11.10 -9.99 -12.62
N SER A 49 10.84 -8.76 -13.07
CA SER A 49 9.72 -7.95 -12.60
C SER A 49 9.44 -6.78 -13.56
N HIS A 50 8.23 -6.76 -14.14
CA HIS A 50 7.71 -5.63 -14.89
C HIS A 50 6.48 -5.07 -14.17
N ILE A 51 6.69 -4.06 -13.32
CA ILE A 51 5.59 -3.33 -12.67
C ILE A 51 5.33 -2.00 -13.39
N LYS A 52 4.07 -1.69 -13.66
CA LYS A 52 3.68 -0.40 -14.25
C LYS A 52 3.59 0.66 -13.16
N TYR A 53 3.86 1.92 -13.46
CA TYR A 53 3.78 3.01 -12.46
C TYR A 53 2.45 3.03 -11.71
N LYS A 54 1.33 2.91 -12.45
CA LYS A 54 -0.02 2.87 -11.86
C LYS A 54 -0.19 1.74 -10.84
N GLU A 55 0.45 0.61 -11.07
CA GLU A 55 0.38 -0.56 -10.20
C GLU A 55 1.28 -0.37 -8.99
N LEU A 56 2.49 0.15 -9.20
CA LEU A 56 3.44 0.49 -8.15
C LEU A 56 2.81 1.43 -7.10
N VAL A 57 2.19 2.52 -7.52
CA VAL A 57 1.57 3.48 -6.59
C VAL A 57 0.27 2.97 -5.99
N HIS A 58 -0.45 2.09 -6.69
CA HIS A 58 -1.67 1.48 -6.16
C HIS A 58 -1.38 0.45 -5.06
N ILE A 59 -0.31 -0.35 -5.20
CA ILE A 59 0.12 -1.30 -4.16
C ILE A 59 1.01 -0.65 -3.09
N ASN A 60 1.55 0.56 -3.34
CA ASN A 60 2.29 1.35 -2.34
C ASN A 60 1.72 2.77 -2.17
N PRO A 61 0.44 2.96 -1.77
CA PRO A 61 -0.14 4.30 -1.76
C PRO A 61 0.52 5.26 -0.77
N ASN A 62 1.15 4.72 0.27
CA ASN A 62 1.83 5.46 1.33
C ASN A 62 3.23 5.97 0.94
N ILE A 63 3.65 5.82 -0.32
CA ILE A 63 5.00 6.19 -0.76
C ILE A 63 4.93 7.46 -1.61
N ASP A 64 5.79 8.41 -1.26
CA ASP A 64 6.01 9.63 -2.03
C ASP A 64 7.21 9.43 -2.98
N CYS A 65 6.90 9.30 -4.27
CA CYS A 65 7.90 9.08 -5.30
C CYS A 65 8.86 10.26 -5.53
N GLU A 66 8.50 11.46 -5.09
CA GLU A 66 9.36 12.65 -5.18
C GLU A 66 10.33 12.73 -3.98
N ASN A 67 10.02 12.06 -2.87
CA ASN A 67 10.78 12.12 -1.62
C ASN A 67 11.09 10.73 -1.04
N LEU A 68 11.69 9.85 -1.86
CA LEU A 68 12.07 8.51 -1.42
C LEU A 68 13.21 8.55 -0.39
N SER A 69 12.96 7.95 0.78
CA SER A 69 13.95 7.81 1.85
C SER A 69 14.70 6.50 1.75
N SER A 70 16.03 6.51 1.93
CA SER A 70 16.83 5.28 1.98
C SER A 70 16.36 4.35 3.10
N GLY A 71 16.39 3.04 2.85
CA GLY A 71 15.86 1.99 3.73
C GLY A 71 14.35 1.74 3.58
N THR A 72 13.62 2.58 2.83
CA THR A 72 12.18 2.36 2.58
C THR A 72 11.98 1.06 1.79
N LYS A 73 11.06 0.22 2.23
CA LYS A 73 10.62 -0.97 1.47
C LYS A 73 9.51 -0.59 0.51
N ILE A 74 9.67 -0.96 -0.75
CA ILE A 74 8.67 -0.78 -1.81
C ILE A 74 8.23 -2.16 -2.27
N CYS A 75 6.93 -2.44 -2.20
CA CYS A 75 6.39 -3.67 -2.73
C CYS A 75 6.36 -3.63 -4.26
N VAL A 76 6.82 -4.69 -4.91
CA VAL A 76 6.87 -4.78 -6.38
C VAL A 76 6.18 -6.01 -6.93
N GLU A 77 5.78 -6.93 -6.05
CA GLU A 77 4.99 -8.11 -6.37
C GLU A 77 4.17 -8.49 -5.14
N ILE A 78 2.93 -8.90 -5.36
CA ILE A 78 2.01 -9.38 -4.32
C ILE A 78 1.76 -10.87 -4.51
N ASN A 79 1.68 -11.64 -3.42
CA ASN A 79 1.31 -13.05 -3.51
C ASN A 79 -0.21 -13.17 -3.60
N PHE A 80 -0.74 -13.77 -4.68
CA PHE A 80 -2.16 -14.08 -4.79
C PHE A 80 -2.51 -15.50 -4.33
N ASP A 81 -1.52 -16.37 -4.10
CA ASP A 81 -1.73 -17.82 -3.93
C ASP A 81 -1.88 -18.29 -2.47
N ASP A 82 -1.55 -17.48 -1.47
CA ASP A 82 -1.57 -17.93 -0.08
C ASP A 82 -2.79 -17.40 0.67
N LYS A 83 -3.92 -18.11 0.67
CA LYS A 83 -4.99 -18.12 1.73
C LYS A 83 -5.52 -16.78 2.27
N TYR A 84 -5.09 -15.65 1.74
CA TYR A 84 -5.44 -14.29 2.05
C TYR A 84 -6.06 -13.77 0.76
N ASP A 85 -7.36 -13.98 0.72
CA ASP A 85 -8.27 -13.67 -0.37
C ASP A 85 -7.82 -12.44 -1.18
N SER A 86 -7.88 -12.55 -2.51
CA SER A 86 -7.82 -11.42 -3.46
C SER A 86 -8.82 -10.28 -3.16
N HIS A 87 -9.69 -10.48 -2.15
CA HIS A 87 -10.62 -9.52 -1.57
C HIS A 87 -10.13 -8.83 -0.27
N ASN A 88 -8.91 -9.09 0.23
CA ASN A 88 -8.38 -8.54 1.48
C ASN A 88 -7.89 -7.08 1.40
N PHE A 89 -8.16 -6.37 0.31
CA PHE A 89 -7.82 -4.96 0.22
C PHE A 89 -8.66 -4.08 1.15
N ASN A 90 -9.75 -4.62 1.72
CA ASN A 90 -10.67 -3.93 2.65
C ASN A 90 -11.00 -2.50 2.18
N PHE A 91 -11.13 -2.33 0.87
CA PHE A 91 -11.54 -1.09 0.28
C PHE A 91 -13.04 -0.93 0.46
N GLU A 92 -13.44 0.22 0.98
CA GLU A 92 -14.78 0.75 0.84
C GLU A 92 -14.78 1.84 -0.23
N SER A 93 -15.96 2.22 -0.71
CA SER A 93 -16.08 3.28 -1.72
C SER A 93 -16.72 4.53 -1.13
N TYR A 94 -16.18 5.69 -1.49
CA TYR A 94 -16.74 7.00 -1.15
C TYR A 94 -17.18 7.73 -2.43
N LYS A 95 -18.43 8.19 -2.47
CA LYS A 95 -18.94 9.00 -3.58
C LYS A 95 -18.52 10.45 -3.40
N ILE A 96 -17.73 10.98 -4.32
CA ILE A 96 -17.31 12.39 -4.34
C ILE A 96 -18.52 13.31 -4.47
N LYS A 97 -18.61 14.30 -3.60
CA LYS A 97 -19.71 15.28 -3.53
C LYS A 97 -19.24 16.65 -4.00
N LYS A 98 -20.18 17.49 -4.41
CA LYS A 98 -19.90 18.88 -4.75
C LYS A 98 -19.35 19.61 -3.51
N GLY A 99 -18.20 20.25 -3.65
CA GLY A 99 -17.52 20.97 -2.57
C GLY A 99 -16.47 20.18 -1.79
N ASP A 100 -16.30 18.89 -2.12
CA ASP A 100 -15.20 18.07 -1.61
C ASP A 100 -13.85 18.64 -2.07
N THR A 101 -12.87 18.57 -1.18
CA THR A 101 -11.43 18.69 -1.50
C THR A 101 -10.74 17.43 -1.03
N TRP A 102 -9.58 17.10 -1.60
CA TRP A 102 -8.82 15.93 -1.17
C TRP A 102 -8.50 15.98 0.33
N GLU A 103 -8.15 17.15 0.89
CA GLU A 103 -7.87 17.24 2.33
C GLU A 103 -9.11 16.98 3.20
N LYS A 104 -10.28 17.49 2.80
CA LYS A 104 -11.54 17.25 3.55
C LYS A 104 -11.95 15.80 3.51
N VAL A 105 -11.84 15.16 2.35
CA VAL A 105 -12.19 13.75 2.16
C VAL A 105 -11.20 12.87 2.93
N ALA A 106 -9.90 13.12 2.82
CA ALA A 106 -8.86 12.41 3.58
C ALA A 106 -9.12 12.48 5.09
N LYS A 107 -9.37 13.68 5.61
CA LYS A 107 -9.71 13.88 7.03
C LYS A 107 -10.97 13.12 7.45
N TYR A 108 -12.01 13.15 6.63
CA TYR A 108 -13.26 12.44 6.92
C TYR A 108 -13.08 10.92 6.94
N LEU A 109 -12.31 10.40 5.98
CA LEU A 109 -12.03 8.97 5.82
C LEU A 109 -10.93 8.46 6.76
N LYS A 110 -10.27 9.36 7.52
CA LYS A 110 -9.12 9.05 8.38
C LYS A 110 -7.95 8.43 7.58
N SER A 111 -7.72 8.96 6.39
CA SER A 111 -6.62 8.59 5.50
C SER A 111 -5.70 9.79 5.24
N ASP A 112 -4.56 9.55 4.59
CA ASP A 112 -3.78 10.62 3.97
C ASP A 112 -4.30 10.99 2.56
N MET A 113 -4.10 12.24 2.15
CA MET A 113 -4.47 12.69 0.81
C MET A 113 -3.70 11.93 -0.28
N ASN A 114 -2.37 11.80 -0.14
CA ASN A 114 -1.54 11.16 -1.14
C ASN A 114 -1.86 9.67 -1.23
N GLU A 115 -2.12 9.02 -0.09
CA GLU A 115 -2.58 7.63 -0.06
C GLU A 115 -3.89 7.45 -0.83
N LEU A 116 -4.89 8.32 -0.61
CA LEU A 116 -6.15 8.26 -1.35
C LEU A 116 -5.95 8.50 -2.85
N VAL A 117 -5.15 9.49 -3.22
CA VAL A 117 -4.87 9.81 -4.63
C VAL A 117 -4.14 8.64 -5.31
N ASN A 118 -3.11 8.10 -4.67
CA ASN A 118 -2.30 6.99 -5.19
C ASN A 118 -3.12 5.70 -5.32
N ALA A 119 -3.95 5.38 -4.31
CA ALA A 119 -4.86 4.24 -4.36
C ALA A 119 -5.88 4.33 -5.50
N ASN A 120 -6.19 5.55 -5.98
CA ASN A 120 -7.12 5.79 -7.07
C ASN A 120 -6.44 6.23 -8.37
N PHE A 121 -5.11 6.12 -8.43
CA PHE A 121 -4.35 6.60 -9.58
C PHE A 121 -4.63 5.76 -10.83
N GLY A 122 -4.97 6.44 -11.93
CA GLY A 122 -5.30 5.79 -13.20
C GLY A 122 -6.74 5.28 -13.31
N THR A 123 -7.54 5.30 -12.23
CA THR A 123 -8.98 4.99 -12.28
C THR A 123 -9.75 6.07 -13.04
N TYR A 124 -9.36 7.33 -12.87
CA TYR A 124 -9.99 8.47 -13.52
C TYR A 124 -8.98 9.35 -14.24
N PRO A 125 -9.35 9.97 -15.38
CA PRO A 125 -8.56 11.04 -15.96
C PRO A 125 -8.53 12.23 -15.00
N ASN A 126 -7.36 12.85 -14.81
CA ASN A 126 -7.15 14.00 -13.93
C ASN A 126 -7.48 13.73 -12.44
N ILE A 127 -7.04 12.61 -11.87
CA ILE A 127 -7.29 12.25 -10.46
C ILE A 127 -6.94 13.37 -9.45
N LEU A 128 -5.98 14.23 -9.76
CA LEU A 128 -5.59 15.36 -8.92
C LEU A 128 -6.68 16.45 -8.81
N ASP A 129 -7.56 16.57 -9.80
CA ASP A 129 -8.63 17.57 -9.83
C ASP A 129 -9.96 16.96 -9.36
N ILE A 130 -10.10 16.82 -8.03
CA ILE A 130 -11.28 16.20 -7.39
C ILE A 130 -12.62 16.82 -7.81
N LYS A 131 -12.63 18.09 -8.25
CA LYS A 131 -13.85 18.76 -8.74
C LYS A 131 -14.38 18.12 -10.03
N LYS A 132 -13.51 17.54 -10.86
CA LYS A 132 -13.90 16.77 -12.06
C LYS A 132 -14.45 15.38 -11.72
N LEU A 133 -14.32 14.95 -10.48
CA LEU A 133 -14.72 13.62 -10.02
C LEU A 133 -16.08 13.62 -9.30
N VAL A 134 -16.79 14.75 -9.23
CA VAL A 134 -18.10 14.82 -8.56
C VAL A 134 -19.05 13.74 -9.10
N GLY A 135 -19.62 12.95 -8.20
CA GLY A 135 -20.50 11.82 -8.50
C GLY A 135 -19.78 10.50 -8.79
N LYS A 136 -18.45 10.50 -8.93
CA LYS A 136 -17.63 9.29 -9.05
C LYS A 136 -17.34 8.67 -7.69
N TYR A 137 -16.93 7.41 -7.69
CA TYR A 137 -16.57 6.67 -6.48
C TYR A 137 -15.06 6.49 -6.41
N ILE A 138 -14.46 6.83 -5.28
CA ILE A 138 -13.07 6.51 -4.99
C ILE A 138 -13.04 5.38 -3.97
N ASP A 139 -12.01 4.54 -4.06
CA ASP A 139 -11.79 3.47 -3.10
C ASP A 139 -10.87 3.95 -1.97
N TYR A 140 -11.15 3.53 -0.75
CA TYR A 140 -10.39 3.89 0.43
C TYR A 140 -10.37 2.77 1.47
N ARG A 141 -9.30 2.72 2.27
CA ARG A 141 -9.18 1.77 3.37
C ARG A 141 -9.77 2.37 4.63
N LYS A 142 -10.75 1.69 5.22
CA LYS A 142 -11.41 2.16 6.45
C LYS A 142 -10.52 2.13 7.68
N ASP A 143 -9.50 1.27 7.67
CA ASP A 143 -8.47 1.25 8.72
C ASP A 143 -7.41 2.34 8.54
N GLY A 144 -7.41 3.06 7.41
CA GLY A 144 -6.46 4.14 7.11
C GLY A 144 -5.02 3.66 6.90
N ASP A 145 -4.77 2.35 6.91
CA ASP A 145 -3.41 1.80 6.82
C ASP A 145 -3.12 1.33 5.39
N TYR A 146 -2.47 2.14 4.57
CA TYR A 146 -2.16 1.76 3.19
C TYR A 146 -0.84 1.00 3.04
N LYS A 147 -0.15 0.67 4.14
CA LYS A 147 1.16 0.04 4.08
C LYS A 147 1.06 -1.44 3.68
N PRO A 148 1.89 -1.91 2.74
CA PRO A 148 2.05 -3.33 2.50
C PRO A 148 2.64 -4.06 3.70
N ILE A 149 2.24 -5.31 3.87
CA ILE A 149 2.77 -6.25 4.85
C ILE A 149 3.93 -7.01 4.22
N PHE A 150 5.12 -6.90 4.79
CA PHE A 150 6.37 -7.47 4.23
C PHE A 150 6.81 -8.78 4.89
N LYS A 151 5.95 -9.43 5.70
CA LYS A 151 6.29 -10.50 6.64
C LYS A 151 7.18 -11.61 6.05
N ASP A 152 6.84 -12.07 4.84
CA ASP A 152 7.55 -13.17 4.16
C ASP A 152 8.05 -12.75 2.76
N SER A 153 8.15 -11.44 2.55
CA SER A 153 8.54 -10.87 1.26
C SER A 153 10.04 -11.08 0.99
N LYS A 154 10.38 -11.46 -0.24
CA LYS A 154 11.76 -11.60 -0.70
C LYS A 154 12.29 -10.25 -1.18
N GLU A 155 13.48 -9.87 -0.73
CA GLU A 155 14.16 -8.71 -1.28
C GLU A 155 14.60 -9.00 -2.72
N PHE A 156 14.39 -8.04 -3.60
CA PHE A 156 14.78 -8.07 -4.99
C PHE A 156 15.63 -6.84 -5.28
N ASP A 157 16.80 -7.04 -5.89
CA ASP A 157 17.68 -5.95 -6.28
C ASP A 157 17.46 -5.62 -7.75
N PHE A 158 16.86 -4.45 -8.03
CA PHE A 158 16.69 -4.01 -9.41
C PHE A 158 18.06 -3.73 -10.04
N LYS A 159 18.40 -4.51 -11.07
CA LYS A 159 19.52 -4.17 -11.96
C LYS A 159 19.05 -3.14 -12.98
N TYR A 160 18.89 -1.89 -12.56
CA TYR A 160 18.57 -0.81 -13.48
C TYR A 160 19.84 -0.07 -13.93
N ILE A 161 19.87 0.31 -15.21
CA ILE A 161 20.92 1.21 -15.72
C ILE A 161 20.51 2.62 -15.30
N ALA A 162 21.16 3.17 -14.28
CA ALA A 162 21.00 4.58 -13.96
C ALA A 162 21.33 5.39 -15.23
N PRO A 163 20.40 6.20 -15.77
CA PRO A 163 20.76 7.09 -16.86
C PRO A 163 21.83 8.06 -16.34
N LYS A 164 22.92 8.16 -17.10
CA LYS A 164 24.01 9.11 -16.86
C LYS A 164 23.49 10.54 -16.77
#